data_AF-A0A6A8ALT8-F1
#
_entry.id   AF-A0A6A8ALT8-F1
#
_cell.length_a   1.000
_cell.length_b   1.000
_cell.length_c   1.000
_cell.angle_alpha   90.00
_cell.angle_beta   90.00
_cell.angle_gamma   90.00
#
_symmetry.space_group_name_H-M   'P 1'
#
loop_
_entity.id
_entity.type
_entity.pdbx_description
1 polymer ?
#
loop_
_entity_poly.entity_id
_entity_poly.type
_entity_poly.pdbx_seq_one_letter_code
_entity_poly.pdbx_strand_id
1 'polypeptide(L)'
;MDEYSEIRRFYDRRGFFNVGCLPNFWKVGDGKVIYIKELTTREFSGIGMPMERDIIKDAYEEGGAWGLLTSIDLHECNPEKIRDEATIKQFVYELYELIEMKRYGDCEVVRFGEGDKEGYSAVQLIETSLISAHFADASSNGYIDIFSCKYYRPEDAFTFSKNFFEAKYARYSHLLRV
;
A
#
# COMPACT_ATOMS: atom_id res chain seq x y z
N MET A 1 5.13 -4.37 -23.69
CA MET A 1 4.84 -3.21 -22.83
C MET A 1 5.27 -3.65 -21.45
N ASP A 2 6.13 -2.90 -20.79
CA ASP A 2 6.65 -3.30 -19.47
C ASP A 2 5.69 -2.87 -18.34
N GLU A 3 5.68 -3.67 -17.27
CA GLU A 3 4.93 -3.49 -16.02
C GLU A 3 5.07 -2.05 -15.47
N TYR A 4 6.29 -1.52 -15.59
CA TYR A 4 6.65 -0.14 -15.23
C TYR A 4 5.86 0.92 -16.01
N SER A 5 5.75 0.79 -17.33
CA SER A 5 4.99 1.72 -18.18
C SER A 5 3.49 1.72 -17.85
N GLU A 6 2.96 0.64 -17.30
CA GLU A 6 1.55 0.52 -16.91
C GLU A 6 1.30 1.17 -15.55
N ILE A 7 2.18 0.95 -14.56
CA ILE A 7 2.20 1.66 -13.27
C ILE A 7 2.35 3.17 -13.50
N ARG A 8 3.26 3.61 -14.37
CA ARG A 8 3.43 5.05 -14.66
C ARG A 8 2.14 5.66 -15.21
N ARG A 9 1.50 5.00 -16.17
CA ARG A 9 0.21 5.43 -16.73
C ARG A 9 -0.92 5.39 -15.70
N PHE A 10 -0.89 4.49 -14.72
CA PHE A 10 -1.87 4.46 -13.62
C PHE A 10 -1.85 5.79 -12.86
N TYR A 11 -0.67 6.26 -12.46
CA TYR A 11 -0.51 7.53 -11.74
C TYR A 11 -0.82 8.76 -12.60
N ASP A 12 -0.35 8.80 -13.85
CA ASP A 12 -0.58 9.93 -14.77
C ASP A 12 -2.08 10.13 -15.06
N ARG A 13 -2.88 9.05 -15.21
CA ARG A 13 -4.34 9.13 -15.40
C ARG A 13 -5.10 9.73 -14.21
N ARG A 14 -4.50 9.69 -13.02
CA ARG A 14 -5.11 10.09 -11.74
C ARG A 14 -4.62 11.46 -11.24
N GLY A 15 -3.81 12.15 -12.03
CA GLY A 15 -3.30 13.49 -11.67
C GLY A 15 -2.23 13.49 -10.57
N PHE A 16 -1.59 12.36 -10.30
CA PHE A 16 -0.45 12.29 -9.37
C PHE A 16 0.83 12.81 -10.04
N PHE A 17 0.88 14.12 -10.34
CA PHE A 17 1.92 14.73 -11.18
C PHE A 17 3.34 14.76 -10.58
N ASN A 18 3.52 14.42 -9.30
CA ASN A 18 4.81 14.47 -8.58
C ASN A 18 5.11 13.18 -7.79
N VAL A 19 4.92 12.00 -8.40
CA VAL A 19 5.46 10.74 -7.85
C VAL A 19 6.99 10.70 -7.97
N GLY A 20 7.65 11.04 -6.86
CA GLY A 20 9.10 10.95 -6.64
C GLY A 20 9.53 9.60 -6.03
N CYS A 21 10.83 9.46 -5.79
CA CYS A 21 11.53 8.16 -5.76
C CYS A 21 12.98 8.37 -5.22
N LEU A 22 13.71 7.46 -4.54
CA LEU A 22 13.57 6.02 -4.20
C LEU A 22 14.32 5.67 -2.90
N PRO A 23 14.22 4.42 -2.41
CA PRO A 23 15.21 3.82 -1.52
C PRO A 23 16.42 3.21 -2.24
N ASN A 24 17.58 3.24 -1.57
CA ASN A 24 18.74 2.42 -1.91
C ASN A 24 18.59 0.99 -1.34
N PHE A 25 19.09 -0.03 -2.07
CA PHE A 25 19.09 -1.43 -1.64
C PHE A 25 20.41 -1.84 -0.97
N TRP A 26 20.33 -2.74 0.02
CA TRP A 26 21.50 -3.40 0.62
C TRP A 26 21.26 -4.91 0.79
N LYS A 27 22.34 -5.68 0.62
CA LYS A 27 22.35 -7.15 0.61
C LYS A 27 22.29 -7.73 2.02
N VAL A 28 21.50 -8.79 2.23
CA VAL A 28 21.48 -9.58 3.48
C VAL A 28 21.70 -11.06 3.13
N GLY A 29 22.50 -11.75 3.94
CA GLY A 29 22.72 -13.20 3.83
C GLY A 29 21.86 -14.00 4.81
N ASP A 30 21.69 -15.28 4.51
CA ASP A 30 21.23 -16.37 5.39
C ASP A 30 19.95 -16.15 6.23
N GLY A 31 18.82 -16.24 5.54
CA GLY A 31 17.65 -16.98 6.05
C GLY A 31 16.69 -16.23 6.99
N LYS A 32 15.49 -15.92 6.46
CA LYS A 32 14.37 -15.21 7.12
C LYS A 32 14.64 -13.74 7.43
N VAL A 33 14.29 -12.87 6.49
CA VAL A 33 14.29 -11.42 6.71
C VAL A 33 12.85 -10.93 6.91
N ILE A 34 12.59 -10.30 8.06
CA ILE A 34 11.43 -9.43 8.24
C ILE A 34 11.93 -8.00 7.93
N TYR A 35 11.58 -7.46 6.77
CA TYR A 35 11.93 -6.09 6.42
C TYR A 35 10.95 -5.10 7.06
N ILE A 36 11.34 -4.52 8.20
CA ILE A 36 10.72 -3.32 8.75
C ILE A 36 11.53 -2.12 8.26
N LYS A 37 10.90 -1.26 7.45
CA LYS A 37 11.55 -0.08 6.86
C LYS A 37 10.90 1.19 7.40
N GLU A 38 11.50 1.76 8.44
CA GLU A 38 11.10 3.08 8.94
C GLU A 38 11.72 4.18 8.08
N LEU A 39 10.93 4.72 7.15
CA LEU A 39 11.30 5.89 6.34
C LEU A 39 10.90 7.17 7.08
N THR A 40 11.89 7.98 7.47
CA THR A 40 11.65 9.33 7.99
C THR A 40 11.84 10.40 6.90
N THR A 41 11.15 11.53 7.01
CA THR A 41 10.75 12.39 5.89
C THR A 41 11.83 13.26 5.22
N ARG A 42 13.13 13.07 5.50
CA ARG A 42 14.16 14.09 5.21
C ARG A 42 14.96 13.95 3.91
N GLU A 43 14.80 12.89 3.12
CA GLU A 43 15.66 12.62 1.95
C GLU A 43 14.87 12.37 0.66
N PHE A 44 14.15 13.39 0.18
CA PHE A 44 13.31 13.29 -1.03
C PHE A 44 13.55 14.43 -2.03
N SER A 45 14.50 14.25 -2.95
CA SER A 45 14.59 15.03 -4.20
C SER A 45 15.29 14.24 -5.31
N GLY A 46 14.74 14.29 -6.53
CA GLY A 46 15.31 13.64 -7.72
C GLY A 46 14.37 12.66 -8.42
N ILE A 47 14.53 12.51 -9.74
CA ILE A 47 13.79 11.56 -10.58
C ILE A 47 14.76 10.51 -11.11
N GLY A 48 14.39 9.23 -11.02
CA GLY A 48 15.11 8.15 -11.70
C GLY A 48 14.80 6.77 -11.13
N MET A 49 13.63 6.20 -11.45
CA MET A 49 13.29 4.82 -11.07
C MET A 49 14.32 3.86 -11.68
N PRO A 50 15.10 3.12 -10.87
CA PRO A 50 16.17 2.27 -11.35
C PRO A 50 15.56 0.97 -11.87
N MET A 51 16.28 0.36 -12.79
CA MET A 51 16.06 -1.03 -13.21
C MET A 51 16.60 -1.99 -12.13
N GLU A 52 16.31 -1.72 -10.86
CA GLU A 52 16.80 -2.50 -9.72
C GLU A 52 15.99 -3.79 -9.55
N ARG A 53 16.70 -4.84 -9.14
CA ARG A 53 16.16 -6.19 -8.98
C ARG A 53 15.16 -6.22 -7.83
N ASP A 54 13.92 -6.61 -8.11
CA ASP A 54 12.90 -6.74 -7.06
C ASP A 54 13.09 -8.04 -6.27
N ILE A 55 13.90 -7.94 -5.21
CA ILE A 55 14.23 -9.06 -4.32
C ILE A 55 12.97 -9.68 -3.68
N ILE A 56 11.88 -8.92 -3.55
CA ILE A 56 10.62 -9.42 -3.01
C ILE A 56 9.91 -10.30 -4.06
N LYS A 57 9.94 -9.91 -5.33
CA LYS A 57 9.46 -10.71 -6.46
C LYS A 57 10.24 -12.00 -6.61
N ASP A 58 11.58 -11.91 -6.64
CA ASP A 58 12.47 -13.07 -6.67
C ASP A 58 12.15 -14.03 -5.50
N ALA A 59 12.06 -13.52 -4.27
CA ALA A 59 11.77 -14.35 -3.09
C ALA A 59 10.33 -14.90 -3.05
N TYR A 60 9.36 -14.23 -3.68
CA TYR A 60 7.99 -14.72 -3.83
C TYR A 60 7.92 -15.87 -4.84
N GLU A 61 8.51 -15.67 -6.03
CA GLU A 61 8.47 -16.60 -7.15
C GLU A 61 9.38 -17.82 -6.92
N GLU A 62 10.66 -17.61 -6.57
CA GLU A 62 11.63 -18.69 -6.31
C GLU A 62 11.36 -19.40 -4.98
N GLY A 63 10.85 -18.68 -3.98
CA GLY A 63 10.52 -19.21 -2.66
C GLY A 63 9.19 -19.98 -2.61
N GLY A 64 8.38 -19.95 -3.68
CA GLY A 64 7.10 -20.65 -3.75
C GLY A 64 6.06 -20.13 -2.77
N ALA A 65 6.03 -18.81 -2.52
CA ALA A 65 5.08 -18.21 -1.58
C ALA A 65 3.63 -18.39 -2.06
N TRP A 66 2.74 -18.83 -1.16
CA TRP A 66 1.30 -18.89 -1.37
C TRP A 66 0.67 -17.49 -1.49
N GLY A 67 1.27 -16.51 -0.82
CA GLY A 67 0.81 -15.12 -0.91
C GLY A 67 1.74 -14.11 -0.26
N LEU A 68 1.32 -12.85 -0.34
CA LEU A 68 2.04 -11.67 0.12
C LEU A 68 1.10 -10.80 0.95
N LEU A 69 1.46 -10.56 2.20
CA LEU A 69 0.85 -9.53 3.03
C LEU A 69 1.73 -8.28 2.99
N THR A 70 1.15 -7.11 2.75
CA THR A 70 1.77 -5.81 3.02
C THR A 70 0.91 -5.06 4.02
N SER A 71 1.54 -4.58 5.10
CA SER A 71 0.91 -3.77 6.14
C SER A 71 1.50 -2.36 6.08
N ILE A 72 0.66 -1.35 5.94
CA ILE A 72 1.01 0.06 5.75
C ILE A 72 0.45 0.89 6.90
N ASP A 73 1.32 1.58 7.62
CA ASP A 73 0.93 2.60 8.61
C ASP A 73 1.07 3.99 7.97
N LEU A 74 -0.01 4.76 7.97
CA LEU A 74 -0.09 6.15 7.54
C LEU A 74 -0.33 7.06 8.75
N HIS A 75 0.42 8.16 8.85
CA HIS A 75 0.31 9.10 9.96
C HIS A 75 0.12 10.53 9.48
N GLU A 76 -0.73 11.27 10.20
CA GLU A 76 -1.13 12.64 9.86
C GLU A 76 -1.63 12.76 8.40
N CYS A 77 -2.62 11.94 8.06
CA CYS A 77 -3.34 11.99 6.79
C CYS A 77 -4.20 13.26 6.67
N ASN A 78 -4.66 13.56 5.46
CA ASN A 78 -5.72 14.54 5.25
C ASN A 78 -7.01 14.07 5.97
N PRO A 79 -7.52 14.84 6.97
CA PRO A 79 -8.63 14.42 7.81
C PRO A 79 -9.98 14.42 7.08
N GLU A 80 -10.11 15.11 5.94
CA GLU A 80 -11.33 15.08 5.13
C GLU A 80 -11.44 13.75 4.38
N LYS A 81 -10.32 13.25 3.83
CA LYS A 81 -10.28 12.01 3.04
C LYS A 81 -10.52 10.75 3.85
N ILE A 82 -9.94 10.66 5.05
CA ILE A 82 -10.08 9.47 5.92
C ILE A 82 -11.40 9.44 6.71
N ARG A 83 -12.21 10.51 6.63
CA ARG A 83 -13.52 10.64 7.29
C ARG A 83 -14.69 10.64 6.31
N ASP A 84 -14.41 10.43 5.02
CA ASP A 84 -15.42 10.34 3.96
C ASP A 84 -15.51 8.91 3.42
N GLU A 85 -16.68 8.29 3.61
CA GLU A 85 -16.96 6.91 3.19
C GLU A 85 -16.76 6.72 1.68
N ALA A 86 -17.13 7.72 0.86
CA ALA A 86 -17.00 7.66 -0.58
C ALA A 86 -15.53 7.70 -1.03
N THR A 87 -14.72 8.56 -0.41
CA THR A 87 -13.27 8.64 -0.64
C THR A 87 -12.55 7.37 -0.21
N ILE A 88 -12.95 6.74 0.90
CA ILE A 88 -12.39 5.46 1.35
C ILE A 88 -12.78 4.33 0.38
N LYS A 89 -14.04 4.29 -0.08
CA LYS A 89 -14.45 3.35 -1.13
C LYS A 89 -13.63 3.55 -2.40
N GLN A 90 -13.46 4.79 -2.85
CA GLN A 90 -12.65 5.14 -4.02
C GLN A 90 -11.18 4.71 -3.86
N PHE A 91 -10.57 4.90 -2.69
CA PHE A 91 -9.24 4.38 -2.38
C PHE A 91 -9.14 2.88 -2.62
N VAL A 92 -10.09 2.10 -2.08
CA VAL A 92 -10.09 0.63 -2.21
C VAL A 92 -10.34 0.19 -3.66
N TYR A 93 -11.19 0.90 -4.40
CA TYR A 93 -11.41 0.66 -5.84
C TYR A 93 -10.12 0.84 -6.64
N GLU A 94 -9.41 1.95 -6.43
CA GLU A 94 -8.15 2.23 -7.12
C GLU A 94 -6.99 1.34 -6.66
N LEU A 95 -7.01 0.90 -5.39
CA LEU A 95 -5.98 0.02 -4.85
C LEU A 95 -6.03 -1.38 -5.48
N TYR A 96 -7.22 -1.99 -5.63
CA TYR A 96 -7.28 -3.31 -6.29
C TYR A 96 -6.90 -3.20 -7.78
N GLU A 97 -7.19 -2.07 -8.44
CA GLU A 97 -6.75 -1.83 -9.82
C GLU A 97 -5.21 -1.75 -9.90
N LEU A 98 -4.56 -1.11 -8.93
CA LEU A 98 -3.10 -0.98 -8.88
C LEU A 98 -2.41 -2.33 -8.67
N ILE A 99 -2.92 -3.18 -7.77
CA ILE A 99 -2.38 -4.54 -7.55
C ILE A 99 -2.92 -5.56 -8.55
N GLU A 100 -3.71 -5.11 -9.53
CA GLU A 100 -4.33 -5.91 -10.59
C GLU A 100 -5.05 -7.17 -10.07
N MET A 101 -5.83 -7.00 -9.00
CA MET A 101 -6.69 -8.03 -8.43
C MET A 101 -8.15 -7.74 -8.75
N LYS A 102 -8.97 -8.78 -8.89
CA LYS A 102 -10.41 -8.59 -9.09
C LYS A 102 -11.13 -8.58 -7.74
N ARG A 103 -12.05 -7.63 -7.57
CA ARG A 103 -12.95 -7.56 -6.41
C ARG A 103 -13.98 -8.69 -6.40
N TYR A 104 -14.35 -9.13 -5.22
CA TYR A 104 -15.46 -10.03 -4.95
C TYR A 104 -16.46 -9.33 -4.01
N GLY A 105 -17.69 -9.13 -4.47
CA GLY A 105 -18.66 -8.30 -3.76
C GLY A 105 -18.30 -6.81 -3.76
N ASP A 106 -19.03 -6.04 -2.95
CA ASP A 106 -18.82 -4.61 -2.77
C ASP A 106 -17.92 -4.33 -1.55
N CYS A 107 -17.32 -3.14 -1.52
CA CYS A 107 -16.51 -2.72 -0.38
C CYS A 107 -17.41 -2.28 0.79
N GLU A 108 -17.33 -3.02 1.89
CA GLU A 108 -17.97 -2.65 3.15
C GLU A 108 -17.14 -1.57 3.83
N VAL A 109 -17.75 -0.42 4.12
CA VAL A 109 -17.10 0.69 4.84
C VAL A 109 -18.04 1.16 5.93
N VAL A 110 -17.57 1.14 7.18
CA VAL A 110 -18.38 1.38 8.37
C VAL A 110 -17.64 2.30 9.33
N ARG A 111 -18.28 3.38 9.79
CA ARG A 111 -17.78 4.22 10.88
C ARG A 111 -18.26 3.66 12.22
N PHE A 112 -17.34 3.31 13.12
CA PHE A 112 -17.66 2.82 14.46
C PHE A 112 -16.49 3.04 15.44
N GLY A 113 -16.66 2.56 16.67
CA GLY A 113 -15.67 2.70 17.75
C GLY A 113 -16.01 3.83 18.71
N GLU A 114 -15.14 4.05 19.69
CA GLU A 114 -15.28 5.07 20.72
C GLU A 114 -13.91 5.68 21.05
N GLY A 115 -13.89 6.93 21.51
CA GLY A 115 -12.68 7.61 21.99
C GLY A 115 -11.63 7.80 20.91
N ASP A 116 -10.37 7.43 21.21
CA ASP A 116 -9.23 7.54 20.31
C ASP A 116 -9.24 6.54 19.15
N LYS A 117 -10.19 5.58 19.17
CA LYS A 117 -10.37 4.51 18.18
C LYS A 117 -11.66 4.64 17.39
N GLU A 118 -12.40 5.74 17.52
CA GLU A 118 -13.50 6.04 16.62
C GLU A 118 -12.96 6.39 15.22
N GLY A 119 -13.59 5.83 14.18
CA GLY A 119 -13.35 6.19 12.80
C GLY A 119 -13.87 5.13 11.83
N TYR A 120 -13.39 5.16 10.58
CA TYR A 120 -13.85 4.23 9.55
C TYR A 120 -13.00 2.96 9.49
N SER A 121 -13.65 1.83 9.28
CA SER A 121 -13.00 0.63 8.76
C SER A 121 -13.54 0.27 7.39
N ALA A 122 -12.69 -0.25 6.53
CA ALA A 122 -13.02 -0.73 5.20
C ALA A 122 -12.58 -2.18 5.01
N VAL A 123 -13.39 -2.97 4.32
CA VAL A 123 -13.14 -4.38 3.98
C VAL A 123 -13.56 -4.62 2.53
N GLN A 124 -12.67 -5.20 1.73
CA GLN A 124 -12.96 -5.65 0.37
C GLN A 124 -12.34 -7.02 0.14
N LEU A 125 -13.18 -8.02 -0.09
CA LEU A 125 -12.73 -9.30 -0.61
C LEU A 125 -12.25 -9.10 -2.05
N ILE A 126 -11.13 -9.70 -2.39
CA ILE A 126 -10.59 -9.83 -3.76
C ILE A 126 -10.45 -11.33 -4.06
N GLU A 127 -10.29 -11.74 -5.33
CA GLU A 127 -10.24 -13.18 -5.69
C GLU A 127 -9.25 -13.95 -4.80
N THR A 128 -9.78 -14.85 -3.96
CA THR A 128 -9.04 -15.66 -2.96
C THR A 128 -8.15 -14.87 -1.97
N SER A 129 -8.50 -13.62 -1.65
CA SER A 129 -7.63 -12.68 -0.94
C SER A 129 -8.40 -11.50 -0.30
N LEU A 130 -7.72 -10.57 0.38
CA LEU A 130 -8.35 -9.53 1.22
C LEU A 130 -7.60 -8.19 1.21
N ILE A 131 -8.35 -7.09 1.09
CA ILE A 131 -7.92 -5.74 1.49
C ILE A 131 -8.72 -5.34 2.73
N SER A 132 -8.05 -4.83 3.76
CA SER A 132 -8.68 -4.20 4.93
C SER A 132 -7.98 -2.90 5.29
N ALA A 133 -8.72 -1.92 5.79
CA ALA A 133 -8.18 -0.66 6.29
C ALA A 133 -8.93 -0.17 7.54
N HIS A 134 -8.21 0.52 8.42
CA HIS A 134 -8.75 1.19 9.61
C HIS A 134 -8.21 2.61 9.68
N PHE A 135 -9.09 3.59 9.86
CA PHE A 135 -8.77 5.01 9.98
C PHE A 135 -9.23 5.51 11.34
N ALA A 136 -8.36 6.24 12.05
CA ALA A 136 -8.63 6.75 13.39
C ALA A 136 -8.84 8.26 13.34
N ASP A 137 -10.07 8.72 13.59
CA ASP A 137 -10.47 10.12 13.41
C ASP A 137 -9.65 11.05 14.29
N ALA A 138 -9.38 10.67 15.54
CA ALA A 138 -8.70 11.50 16.53
C ALA A 138 -7.23 11.80 16.17
N SER A 139 -6.50 10.84 15.61
CA SER A 139 -5.07 10.98 15.24
C SER A 139 -4.85 11.33 13.77
N SER A 140 -5.87 11.15 12.94
CA SER A 140 -5.77 11.15 11.48
C SER A 140 -4.76 10.13 10.93
N ASN A 141 -4.66 8.97 11.57
CA ASN A 141 -3.86 7.84 11.11
C ASN A 141 -4.72 6.87 10.27
N GLY A 142 -4.05 6.13 9.38
CA GLY A 142 -4.63 5.02 8.63
C GLY A 142 -3.74 3.78 8.74
N TYR A 143 -4.35 2.60 8.80
CA TYR A 143 -3.68 1.30 8.91
C TYR A 143 -4.28 0.40 7.84
N ILE A 144 -3.48 -0.04 6.86
CA ILE A 144 -3.96 -0.72 5.65
C ILE A 144 -3.22 -2.05 5.49
N ASP A 145 -3.97 -3.15 5.38
CA ASP A 145 -3.46 -4.49 5.11
C ASP A 145 -3.92 -4.96 3.73
N ILE A 146 -2.97 -5.45 2.94
CA ILE A 146 -3.19 -5.99 1.60
C ILE A 146 -2.65 -7.41 1.58
N PHE A 147 -3.54 -8.39 1.65
CA PHE A 147 -3.20 -9.80 1.51
C PHE A 147 -3.61 -10.30 0.12
N SER A 148 -2.64 -10.75 -0.67
CA SER A 148 -2.85 -11.24 -2.04
C SER A 148 -2.16 -12.59 -2.28
N CYS A 149 -2.80 -13.49 -3.03
CA CYS A 149 -2.20 -14.70 -3.61
C CYS A 149 -1.57 -14.46 -5.01
N LYS A 150 -1.60 -13.22 -5.50
CA LYS A 150 -0.85 -12.73 -6.67
C LYS A 150 0.23 -11.77 -6.20
N TYR A 151 1.44 -11.88 -6.75
CA TYR A 151 2.48 -10.88 -6.51
C TYR A 151 2.02 -9.49 -6.98
N TYR A 152 2.22 -8.50 -6.12
CA TYR A 152 2.19 -7.08 -6.42
C TYR A 152 3.38 -6.45 -5.69
N ARG A 153 3.93 -5.35 -6.22
CA ARG A 153 5.07 -4.69 -5.59
C ARG A 153 4.62 -3.89 -4.36
N PRO A 154 5.07 -4.22 -3.12
CA PRO A 154 4.60 -3.56 -1.90
C PRO A 154 4.84 -2.04 -1.88
N GLU A 155 5.94 -1.61 -2.51
CA GLU A 155 6.33 -0.19 -2.57
C GLU A 155 5.38 0.66 -3.41
N ASP A 156 4.76 0.11 -4.45
CA ASP A 156 3.81 0.84 -5.27
C ASP A 156 2.48 1.01 -4.54
N ALA A 157 2.00 -0.02 -3.84
CA ALA A 157 0.83 0.06 -2.96
C ALA A 157 1.04 1.01 -1.77
N PHE A 158 2.23 1.01 -1.16
CA PHE A 158 2.64 1.97 -0.13
C PHE A 158 2.64 3.41 -0.65
N THR A 159 3.28 3.64 -1.80
CA THR A 159 3.40 4.98 -2.42
C THR A 159 2.03 5.53 -2.80
N PHE A 160 1.18 4.69 -3.39
CA PHE A 160 -0.21 5.03 -3.69
C PHE A 160 -0.99 5.42 -2.44
N SER A 161 -0.97 4.58 -1.40
CA SER A 161 -1.72 4.79 -0.17
C SER A 161 -1.32 6.09 0.55
N LYS A 162 -0.01 6.34 0.66
CA LYS A 162 0.52 7.58 1.25
C LYS A 162 0.07 8.81 0.45
N ASN A 163 0.16 8.77 -0.87
CA ASN A 163 -0.19 9.90 -1.73
C ASN A 163 -1.71 10.14 -1.80
N PHE A 164 -2.51 9.08 -1.83
CA PHE A 164 -3.96 9.18 -1.87
C PHE A 164 -4.51 9.90 -0.63
N PHE A 165 -4.07 9.50 0.56
CA PHE A 165 -4.47 10.10 1.83
C PHE A 165 -3.61 11.29 2.29
N GLU A 166 -2.65 11.73 1.47
CA GLU A 166 -1.75 12.88 1.76
C GLU A 166 -1.00 12.75 3.10
N ALA A 167 -0.67 11.52 3.51
CA ALA A 167 -0.03 11.25 4.80
C ALA A 167 1.39 11.85 4.88
N LYS A 168 1.67 12.62 5.93
CA LYS A 168 2.99 13.24 6.13
C LYS A 168 4.08 12.19 6.34
N TYR A 169 3.80 11.20 7.17
CA TYR A 169 4.70 10.10 7.49
C TYR A 169 4.01 8.77 7.18
N ALA A 170 4.77 7.80 6.70
CA ALA A 170 4.25 6.47 6.47
C ALA A 170 5.39 5.44 6.53
N ARG A 171 5.08 4.23 6.98
CA ARG A 171 5.97 3.06 6.89
C ARG A 171 5.19 1.87 6.38
N TYR A 172 5.91 0.87 5.87
CA TYR A 172 5.31 -0.41 5.52
C TYR A 172 6.23 -1.56 5.92
N SER A 173 5.62 -2.72 6.14
CA SER A 173 6.30 -4.00 6.19
C SER A 173 5.61 -4.97 5.25
N HIS A 174 6.30 -6.03 4.86
CA HIS A 174 5.72 -7.10 4.05
C HIS A 174 6.14 -8.46 4.60
N LEU A 175 5.28 -9.46 4.37
CA LEU A 175 5.46 -10.83 4.81
C LEU A 175 5.07 -11.79 3.69
N LEU A 176 6.04 -12.58 3.23
CA LEU A 176 5.78 -13.75 2.40
C LEU A 176 5.04 -14.81 3.22
N ARG A 177 3.98 -15.36 2.64
CA ARG A 177 3.12 -16.37 3.24
C ARG A 177 3.42 -17.69 2.55
N VAL A 178 3.96 -18.64 3.30
CA VAL A 178 4.39 -19.98 2.86
C VAL A 178 3.58 -21.07 3.55
#